data_AF-A0A1G3ZY24-F1
#
_entry.id   AF-A0A1G3ZY24-F1
#
_cell.length_a   1.000
_cell.length_b   1.000
_cell.length_c   1.000
_cell.angle_alpha   90.00
_cell.angle_beta   90.00
_cell.angle_gamma   90.00
#
_symmetry.space_group_name_H-M   'P 1'
#
loop_
_entity.id
_entity.type
_entity.pdbx_description
1 polymer ?
#
loop_
_entity_poly.entity_id
_entity_poly.type
_entity_poly.pdbx_seq_one_letter_code
_entity_poly.pdbx_strand_id
1 'polypeptide(L)'
;MSFPPFLRIERDGPDVARQFVVHLQEPRFALEMTPDTEAPDRIGRGIIRRLCVPNSWVGDYQKYVEFMSPAQEFFAASFGDPLPKALVRRLGY
;
A
#
# COMPACT_ATOMS: atom_id res chain seq x y z
N MET A 1 14.43 -1.98 8.64
CA MET A 1 13.59 -0.81 8.30
C MET A 1 12.24 -1.01 8.94
N SER A 2 11.77 -0.04 9.73
CA SER A 2 10.41 -0.07 10.30
C SER A 2 9.53 0.78 9.41
N PHE A 3 8.68 0.15 8.60
CA PHE A 3 7.69 0.88 7.82
C PHE A 3 6.59 1.38 8.79
N PRO A 4 6.02 2.58 8.59
CA PRO A 4 4.72 2.94 9.19
C PRO A 4 3.72 1.79 8.99
N PRO A 5 2.65 1.67 9.79
CA PRO A 5 1.79 0.48 9.77
C PRO A 5 0.98 0.43 8.48
N PHE A 6 1.65 -0.02 7.41
CA PHE A 6 1.14 -0.21 6.08
C PHE A 6 0.75 -1.67 5.92
N LEU A 7 -0.37 -1.89 5.24
CA LEU A 7 -0.86 -3.22 4.91
C LEU A 7 -1.03 -3.32 3.39
N ARG A 8 -0.41 -4.33 2.77
CA ARG A 8 -0.65 -4.67 1.37
C ARG A 8 -1.85 -5.61 1.28
N ILE A 9 -2.84 -5.24 0.47
CA ILE A 9 -4.03 -6.05 0.20
C ILE A 9 -4.07 -6.30 -1.31
N GLU A 10 -4.19 -7.55 -1.70
CA GLU A 10 -4.44 -7.95 -3.08
C GLU A 10 -5.92 -8.25 -3.21
N ARG A 11 -6.59 -7.61 -4.16
CA ARG A 11 -7.98 -7.89 -4.51
C ARG A 11 -8.04 -8.39 -5.93
N ASP A 12 -8.56 -9.60 -6.10
CA ASP A 12 -8.97 -10.09 -7.41
C ASP A 12 -10.10 -9.22 -7.96
N GLY A 13 -9.84 -8.62 -9.12
CA GLY A 13 -10.81 -7.91 -9.93
C GLY A 13 -10.94 -8.59 -11.28
N PRO A 14 -12.01 -8.32 -12.03
CA PRO A 14 -12.29 -9.00 -13.30
C PRO A 14 -11.26 -8.77 -14.42
N ASP A 15 -10.34 -7.81 -14.26
CA ASP A 15 -9.40 -7.38 -15.32
C ASP A 15 -7.93 -7.56 -14.90
N VAL A 16 -7.56 -7.02 -13.74
CA VAL A 16 -6.22 -7.11 -13.15
C VAL A 16 -6.36 -7.14 -11.63
N ALA A 17 -5.54 -7.96 -10.95
CA ALA A 17 -5.44 -7.96 -9.49
C ALA A 17 -5.04 -6.56 -9.01
N ARG A 18 -5.94 -5.91 -8.25
CA ARG A 18 -5.69 -4.58 -7.71
C ARG A 18 -4.96 -4.69 -6.41
N GLN A 19 -3.85 -3.99 -6.29
CA GLN A 19 -3.04 -4.01 -5.09
C GLN A 19 -3.23 -2.69 -4.35
N PHE A 20 -3.52 -2.79 -3.07
CA PHE A 20 -3.74 -1.63 -2.21
C PHE A 20 -2.71 -1.60 -1.10
N VAL A 21 -2.12 -0.44 -0.85
CA VAL A 21 -1.32 -0.15 0.34
C VAL A 21 -2.14 0.72 1.26
N VAL A 22 -2.48 0.21 2.43
CA VAL A 22 -3.36 0.89 3.40
C VAL A 22 -2.53 1.40 4.57
N HIS A 23 -2.62 2.68 4.89
CA HIS A 23 -2.05 3.26 6.10
C HIS A 23 -3.03 3.10 7.26
N LEU A 24 -2.62 2.35 8.29
CA LEU A 24 -3.50 1.98 9.42
C LEU A 24 -3.55 3.04 10.53
N GLN A 25 -2.63 3.99 10.54
CA GLN A 25 -2.57 5.10 11.50
C GLN A 25 -3.12 6.40 10.90
N GLU A 26 -3.30 7.43 11.73
CA GLU A 26 -3.62 8.76 11.23
C GLU A 26 -2.39 9.39 10.55
N PRO A 27 -2.55 9.99 9.36
CA PRO A 27 -3.78 10.09 8.58
C PRO A 27 -4.13 8.75 7.90
N ARG A 28 -5.39 8.30 7.98
CA ARG A 28 -5.81 7.03 7.36
C ARG A 28 -6.06 7.23 5.88
N PHE A 29 -5.47 6.40 5.04
CA PHE A 29 -5.69 6.41 3.59
C PHE A 29 -5.33 5.05 2.98
N ALA A 30 -5.72 4.86 1.72
CA ALA A 30 -5.27 3.73 0.91
C ALA A 30 -4.76 4.20 -0.45
N LEU A 31 -3.70 3.58 -0.93
CA LEU A 31 -3.15 3.78 -2.26
C LEU A 31 -3.41 2.55 -3.10
N GLU A 32 -4.09 2.72 -4.23
CA GLU A 32 -4.12 1.70 -5.27
C GLU A 32 -2.82 1.80 -6.07
N MET A 33 -2.11 0.68 -6.17
CA MET A 33 -0.82 0.57 -6.81
C MET A 33 -0.83 -0.57 -7.82
N THR A 34 -0.06 -0.39 -8.89
CA THR A 34 0.24 -1.45 -9.86
C THR A 34 1.76 -1.61 -10.00
N PRO A 35 2.27 -2.82 -10.24
CA PRO A 35 3.67 -3.01 -10.60
C PRO A 35 4.06 -2.14 -11.79
N ASP A 36 5.27 -1.59 -11.74
CA ASP A 36 5.86 -0.87 -12.86
C ASP A 36 6.50 -1.87 -13.82
N THR A 37 5.80 -2.20 -14.91
CA THR A 37 6.30 -3.16 -15.92
C THR A 37 7.46 -2.63 -16.74
N GLU A 38 7.73 -1.32 -16.70
CA GLU A 38 8.84 -0.68 -17.39
C GLU A 38 10.14 -0.70 -16.57
N ALA A 39 10.04 -0.96 -15.26
CA ALA A 39 11.19 -1.14 -14.39
C ALA A 39 11.96 -2.44 -14.72
N PRO A 40 13.29 -2.48 -14.49
CA PRO A 40 14.11 -3.66 -14.79
C PRO A 40 13.68 -4.93 -14.03
N ASP A 41 13.14 -4.77 -12.82
CA ASP A 41 12.58 -5.85 -11.99
C ASP A 41 11.07 -6.07 -12.21
N ARG A 42 10.45 -5.33 -13.15
CA ARG A 42 9.01 -5.36 -13.50
C ARG A 42 8.04 -5.00 -12.36
N ILE A 43 8.56 -4.50 -11.24
CA ILE A 43 7.77 -4.09 -10.08
C ILE A 43 8.07 -2.62 -9.75
N GLY A 44 9.34 -2.24 -9.77
CA GLY A 44 9.88 -0.93 -9.44
C GLY A 44 9.42 -0.47 -8.06
N ARG A 45 9.21 0.84 -7.94
CA ARG A 45 8.53 1.44 -6.77
C ARG A 45 7.00 1.30 -6.81
N GLY A 46 6.47 0.67 -7.85
CA GLY A 46 5.05 0.63 -8.17
C GLY A 46 4.49 2.00 -8.61
N ILE A 47 3.50 1.95 -9.50
CA ILE A 47 2.80 3.11 -10.03
C ILE A 47 1.56 3.34 -9.18
N ILE A 48 1.43 4.54 -8.61
CA ILE A 48 0.23 4.96 -7.88
C ILE A 48 -0.89 5.22 -8.90
N ARG A 49 -1.96 4.45 -8.83
CA ARG A 49 -3.15 4.62 -9.68
C ARG A 49 -4.20 5.50 -9.03
N ARG A 50 -4.34 5.40 -7.70
CA ARG A 50 -5.40 6.11 -6.98
C ARG A 50 -5.03 6.34 -5.53
N LEU A 51 -5.33 7.52 -5.02
CA LEU A 51 -5.35 7.83 -3.59
C LEU A 51 -6.80 7.83 -3.09
N CYS A 52 -7.08 6.98 -2.11
CA CYS A 52 -8.36 6.85 -1.43
C CYS A 52 -8.25 7.43 -0.02
N VAL A 53 -8.88 8.58 0.19
CA VAL A 53 -8.91 9.27 1.50
C VAL A 53 -10.31 9.24 2.10
N PRO A 54 -10.45 9.19 3.43
CA PRO A 54 -11.73 9.36 4.09
C PRO A 54 -12.29 10.76 3.83
N ASN A 55 -13.62 10.87 3.75
CA ASN A 55 -14.32 12.12 3.44
C ASN A 55 -13.96 13.27 4.38
N SER A 56 -13.63 12.98 5.64
CA SER A 56 -13.27 13.97 6.66
C SER A 56 -11.95 14.70 6.39
N TRP A 57 -11.15 14.25 5.42
CA TRP A 57 -9.84 14.82 5.08
C TRP A 57 -9.72 15.18 3.59
N VAL A 58 -10.86 15.17 2.87
CA VAL A 58 -10.92 15.63 1.49
C VAL A 58 -10.55 17.11 1.44
N GLY A 59 -9.52 17.44 0.66
CA GLY A 59 -9.05 18.82 0.47
C GLY A 59 -7.71 19.15 1.13
N ASP A 60 -7.22 18.32 2.07
CA ASP A 60 -5.91 18.52 2.72
C ASP A 60 -4.91 17.44 2.29
N TYR A 61 -4.56 17.48 0.99
CA TYR A 61 -3.74 16.43 0.38
C TYR A 61 -2.27 16.48 0.81
N GLN A 62 -1.80 17.62 1.33
CA GLN A 62 -0.41 17.79 1.76
C GLN A 62 -0.04 16.83 2.89
N LYS A 63 -0.98 16.51 3.78
CA LYS A 63 -0.78 15.57 4.89
C LYS A 63 -0.47 14.15 4.47
N TYR A 64 -0.72 13.79 3.21
CA TYR A 64 -0.44 12.45 2.70
C TYR A 64 0.89 12.34 1.95
N VAL A 65 1.45 13.47 1.49
CA VAL A 65 2.64 13.50 0.64
C VAL A 65 3.83 12.84 1.33
N GLU A 66 4.01 13.09 2.63
CA GLU A 66 5.09 12.50 3.44
C GLU A 66 4.97 10.97 3.57
N PHE A 67 3.75 10.43 3.40
CA PHE A 67 3.49 8.99 3.49
C PHE A 67 3.46 8.28 2.13
N MET A 68 3.49 9.03 1.01
CA MET A 68 3.49 8.43 -0.34
C MET A 68 4.80 7.70 -0.64
N SER A 69 5.95 8.33 -0.41
CA SER A 69 7.24 7.70 -0.65
C SER A 69 7.46 6.44 0.21
N PRO A 70 7.20 6.48 1.54
CA PRO A 70 7.26 5.28 2.37
C PRO A 70 6.30 4.17 1.93
N ALA A 71 5.10 4.51 1.45
CA ALA A 71 4.14 3.52 0.95
C ALA A 71 4.62 2.83 -0.34
N GLN A 72 5.26 3.59 -1.25
CA GLN A 72 5.87 3.01 -2.45
C GLN A 72 7.08 2.12 -2.13
N GLU A 73 7.90 2.54 -1.17
CA GLU A 73 9.02 1.72 -0.68
C GLU A 73 8.53 0.44 -0.01
N PHE A 74 7.46 0.52 0.79
CA PHE A 74 6.79 -0.66 1.37
C PHE A 74 6.21 -1.58 0.30
N PHE A 75 5.61 -1.01 -0.76
CA PHE A 75 5.09 -1.78 -1.88
C PHE A 75 6.21 -2.57 -2.57
N ALA A 76 7.30 -1.91 -2.95
CA ALA A 76 8.46 -2.57 -3.57
C ALA A 76 9.06 -3.64 -2.65
N ALA A 77 9.24 -3.33 -1.36
CA ALA A 77 9.76 -4.26 -0.37
C ALA A 77 8.84 -5.46 -0.14
N SER A 78 7.52 -5.32 -0.34
CA SER A 78 6.55 -6.41 -0.18
C SER A 78 6.65 -7.49 -1.26
N PHE A 79 7.36 -7.22 -2.37
CA PHE A 79 7.69 -8.23 -3.38
C PHE A 79 9.10 -8.81 -3.23
N GLY A 80 9.93 -8.20 -2.37
CA GLY A 80 11.17 -8.82 -1.89
C GLY A 80 10.88 -10.02 -0.99
N ASP A 81 11.91 -10.81 -0.68
CA ASP A 81 11.82 -12.09 0.06
C ASP A 81 10.86 -11.98 1.26
N PRO A 82 9.88 -12.90 1.38
CA PRO A 82 8.72 -12.71 2.24
C PRO A 82 9.15 -12.64 3.71
N LEU A 83 9.08 -11.44 4.30
CA LEU A 83 8.98 -11.32 5.75
C LEU A 83 7.73 -12.11 6.19
N PRO A 84 7.90 -13.13 7.06
CA PRO A 84 6.89 -14.12 7.31
C PRO A 84 5.60 -13.44 7.76
N LYS A 85 4.54 -13.74 7.00
CA LYS A 85 3.14 -13.42 7.25
C LYS A 85 2.85 -13.61 8.73
N ALA A 86 2.92 -12.53 9.52
CA ALA A 86 2.43 -12.53 10.88
C ALA A 86 0.92 -12.69 10.79
N LEU A 87 0.51 -13.96 10.76
CA LEU A 87 -0.86 -14.41 10.75
C LEU A 87 -1.44 -13.95 12.09
N VAL A 88 -2.06 -12.77 12.10
CA VAL A 88 -2.86 -12.30 13.23
C VAL A 88 -4.05 -13.24 13.31
N ARG A 89 -3.85 -14.37 13.98
CA ARG A 89 -4.89 -15.25 14.48
C ARG A 89 -5.79 -14.38 15.34
N ARG A 90 -6.99 -14.09 14.85
CA ARG A 90 -8.09 -13.64 15.70
C ARG A 90 -8.32 -14.76 16.72
N LEU A 91 -7.94 -14.53 17.97
CA LEU A 91 -8.44 -15.29 19.10
C LEU A 91 -9.94 -15.02 19.18
N GLY A 92 -10.74 -16.00 18.76
CA GLY A 92 -12.14 -16.07 19.11
C GLY A 92 -12.28 -16.34 20.60
N TYR A 93 -13.15 -15.59 21.24
CA TYR A 93 -13.64 -15.80 22.60
C TYR A 93 -14.53 -17.03 22.68
#